data_AF-A0AAE1KXF9-F1
#
_entry.id   AF-A0AAE1KXF9-F1
#
_cell.length_a   1.000
_cell.length_b   1.000
_cell.length_c   1.000
_cell.angle_alpha   90.00
_cell.angle_beta   90.00
_cell.angle_gamma   90.00
#
_symmetry.space_group_name_H-M   'P 1'
#
loop_
_entity.id
_entity.type
_entity.pdbx_description
1 polymer ?
#
loop_
_entity_poly.entity_id
_entity_poly.type
_entity_poly.pdbx_seq_one_letter_code
_entity_poly.pdbx_strand_id
1 'polypeptide(L)'
;MPGKVKVRILAGRNLPVMDRSSDTTDAYVEVKLASVTFKTEVFRKSLNPQWNSEWFIFEVDDQELQDEPLQIRLMDHDTYSANDAIGKVYVDLNPLLLPPPIPPQHSQRPQDPSQPGTAVMSGWLPVYDTMHGIRGEVSVVVKVDLFSDFNKFRQSSCGVQFFFTPEIPAGHRCQSVAGFVEELVVNDDPEYQWIDKIRTPRASNEARQTLFSKLSGELQRRIGLKVLELGGNAVIGYRQYFDLEGETGIVVRGLGSAVTLVRLHFESTLPPSTHSPSPLREITAQRE
;
A
#
# COMPACT_ATOMS: atom_id res chain seq x y z
N MET A 1 -8.04 -3.35 16.13
CA MET A 1 -7.93 -1.98 16.67
C MET A 1 -8.08 -1.00 15.54
N PRO A 2 -8.50 0.25 15.78
CA PRO A 2 -8.68 1.17 14.69
C PRO A 2 -7.31 1.68 14.20
N GLY A 3 -6.85 1.22 13.04
CA GLY A 3 -5.83 1.90 12.26
C GLY A 3 -6.41 3.18 11.65
N LYS A 4 -5.59 4.22 11.49
CA LYS A 4 -6.00 5.43 10.76
C LYS A 4 -5.29 5.49 9.42
N VAL A 5 -6.07 5.44 8.34
CA VAL A 5 -5.56 5.64 6.98
C VAL A 5 -5.91 7.05 6.54
N LYS A 6 -4.90 7.82 6.16
CA LYS A 6 -5.08 9.20 5.68
C LYS A 6 -4.65 9.29 4.23
N VAL A 7 -5.52 9.82 3.38
CA VAL A 7 -5.28 9.90 1.94
C VAL A 7 -5.40 11.35 1.46
N ARG A 8 -4.48 11.79 0.62
CA ARG A 8 -4.59 13.03 -0.16
C ARG A 8 -4.46 12.76 -1.64
N ILE A 9 -5.32 13.38 -2.42
CA ILE A 9 -5.30 13.38 -3.88
C ILE A 9 -4.70 14.71 -4.32
N LEU A 10 -3.52 14.66 -4.93
CA LEU A 10 -2.79 15.86 -5.31
C LEU A 10 -3.18 16.33 -6.71
N ALA A 11 -3.03 15.45 -7.70
CA ALA A 11 -3.16 15.82 -9.11
C ALA A 11 -3.50 14.61 -9.98
N GLY A 12 -4.02 14.87 -11.17
CA GLY A 12 -4.14 13.91 -12.27
C GLY A 12 -3.32 14.41 -13.46
N ARG A 13 -2.87 13.50 -14.32
CA ARG A 13 -2.22 13.87 -15.58
C ARG A 13 -2.52 12.89 -16.69
N ASN A 14 -2.46 13.39 -17.93
CA ASN A 14 -2.70 12.61 -19.14
C ASN A 14 -4.04 11.86 -19.10
N LEU A 15 -5.07 12.48 -18.51
CA LEU A 15 -6.41 11.90 -18.52
C LEU A 15 -6.95 11.90 -19.96
N PRO A 16 -7.78 10.91 -20.32
CA PRO A 16 -8.44 10.88 -21.61
C PRO A 16 -9.44 12.02 -21.72
N VAL A 17 -9.74 12.45 -22.95
CA VAL A 17 -10.90 13.29 -23.26
C VAL A 17 -12.16 12.48 -23.03
N MET A 18 -13.03 12.95 -22.15
CA MET A 18 -14.33 12.34 -21.86
C MET A 18 -15.47 13.21 -22.42
N ASP A 19 -15.33 14.53 -22.36
CA ASP A 19 -16.23 15.47 -23.03
C ASP A 19 -15.68 15.87 -24.41
N ARG A 20 -16.29 15.31 -25.46
CA ARG A 20 -15.93 15.59 -26.86
C ARG A 20 -16.21 17.02 -27.31
N SER A 21 -17.12 17.74 -26.65
CA SER A 21 -17.50 19.09 -27.04
C SER A 21 -16.45 20.12 -26.64
N SER A 22 -15.81 19.90 -25.48
CA SER A 22 -14.75 20.75 -24.95
C SER A 22 -13.35 20.21 -25.20
N ASP A 23 -13.22 18.98 -25.70
CA ASP A 23 -11.96 18.23 -25.83
C ASP A 23 -11.22 18.11 -24.49
N THR A 24 -11.99 18.02 -23.39
CA THR A 24 -11.48 17.97 -22.02
C THR A 24 -12.27 16.98 -21.15
N THR A 25 -12.06 17.04 -19.83
CA THR A 25 -12.68 16.17 -18.83
C THR A 25 -12.97 17.00 -17.58
N ASP A 26 -14.12 16.76 -16.96
CA ASP A 26 -14.56 17.37 -15.71
C ASP A 26 -14.31 16.38 -14.56
N ALA A 27 -13.06 16.24 -14.15
CA ALA A 27 -12.62 15.12 -13.32
C ALA A 27 -12.83 15.33 -11.81
N TYR A 28 -13.30 14.30 -11.12
CA TYR A 28 -13.23 14.17 -9.66
C TYR A 28 -12.77 12.76 -9.26
N VAL A 29 -12.35 12.61 -8.01
CA VAL A 29 -11.82 11.34 -7.50
C VAL A 29 -12.66 10.84 -6.33
N GLU A 30 -13.07 9.57 -6.40
CA GLU A 30 -13.68 8.83 -5.30
C GLU A 30 -12.59 8.01 -4.59
N VAL A 31 -12.46 8.18 -3.29
CA VAL A 31 -11.50 7.45 -2.45
C VAL A 31 -12.30 6.57 -1.51
N LYS A 32 -12.19 5.25 -1.64
CA LYS A 32 -12.95 4.27 -0.88
C LYS A 32 -12.03 3.30 -0.16
N LEU A 33 -12.33 3.04 1.11
CA LEU A 33 -11.73 1.98 1.90
C LEU A 33 -12.84 1.33 2.73
N ALA A 34 -12.92 0.00 2.68
CA ALA A 34 -14.02 -0.77 3.26
C ALA A 34 -15.39 -0.22 2.83
N SER A 35 -16.22 0.20 3.79
CA SER A 35 -17.55 0.76 3.57
C SER A 35 -17.58 2.28 3.35
N VAL A 36 -16.48 2.99 3.65
CA VAL A 36 -16.43 4.46 3.65
C VAL A 36 -15.93 4.97 2.29
N THR A 37 -16.56 6.03 1.77
CA THR A 37 -16.15 6.68 0.53
C THR A 37 -16.15 8.20 0.69
N PHE A 38 -15.05 8.83 0.28
CA PHE A 38 -14.93 10.28 0.16
C PHE A 38 -14.79 10.68 -1.31
N LYS A 39 -15.02 11.97 -1.60
CA LYS A 39 -14.87 12.54 -2.94
C LYS A 39 -14.12 13.86 -2.89
N THR A 40 -13.32 14.13 -3.92
CA THR A 40 -12.80 15.48 -4.17
C THR A 40 -13.87 16.37 -4.77
N GLU A 41 -13.59 17.68 -4.83
CA GLU A 41 -14.31 18.57 -5.72
C GLU A 41 -14.05 18.21 -7.20
N VAL A 42 -14.96 18.65 -8.07
CA VAL A 42 -14.83 18.50 -9.53
C VAL A 42 -13.89 19.56 -10.07
N PHE A 43 -12.81 19.11 -10.72
CA PHE A 43 -11.91 19.97 -11.47
C PHE A 43 -12.35 20.00 -12.92
N ARG A 44 -12.85 21.15 -13.38
CA ARG A 44 -13.46 21.26 -14.70
C ARG A 44 -12.43 21.49 -15.81
N LYS A 45 -12.76 20.98 -17.00
CA LYS A 45 -12.13 21.25 -18.29
C LYS A 45 -10.62 21.09 -18.30
N SER A 46 -10.12 19.97 -17.78
CA SER A 46 -8.69 19.70 -17.75
C SER A 46 -8.36 18.22 -17.83
N LEU A 47 -7.36 17.90 -18.65
CA LEU A 47 -6.74 16.57 -18.69
C LEU A 47 -5.61 16.42 -17.66
N ASN A 48 -5.28 17.50 -16.94
CA ASN A 48 -4.23 17.55 -15.92
C ASN A 48 -4.72 18.29 -14.65
N PRO A 49 -5.79 17.79 -13.99
CA PRO A 49 -6.40 18.46 -12.85
C PRO A 49 -5.47 18.53 -11.63
N GLN A 50 -5.64 19.57 -10.82
CA GLN A 50 -4.86 19.81 -9.59
C GLN A 50 -5.83 19.94 -8.41
N TRP A 51 -6.14 18.84 -7.74
CA TRP A 51 -7.12 18.83 -6.65
C TRP A 51 -6.55 19.32 -5.32
N ASN A 52 -5.29 18.98 -5.02
CA ASN A 52 -4.63 19.31 -3.75
C ASN A 52 -5.53 19.11 -2.52
N SER A 53 -6.23 17.97 -2.46
CA SER A 53 -7.31 17.75 -1.50
C SER A 53 -6.86 17.90 -0.05
N GLU A 54 -7.82 18.18 0.83
CA GLU A 54 -7.69 17.91 2.26
C GLU A 54 -7.45 16.41 2.53
N TRP A 55 -7.04 16.08 3.75
CA TRP A 55 -6.88 14.69 4.18
C TRP A 55 -8.25 14.01 4.31
N PHE A 56 -8.46 12.96 3.53
CA PHE A 56 -9.52 11.99 3.79
C PHE A 56 -9.02 11.04 4.87
N ILE A 57 -9.78 10.90 5.96
CA ILE A 57 -9.40 10.09 7.12
C ILE A 57 -10.38 8.92 7.25
N PHE A 58 -9.83 7.72 7.20
CA PHE A 58 -10.54 6.48 7.43
C PHE A 58 -10.12 5.91 8.78
N GLU A 59 -11.10 5.49 9.57
CA GLU A 59 -10.90 4.69 10.77
C GLU A 59 -11.35 3.27 10.41
N VAL A 60 -10.43 2.31 10.46
CA VAL A 60 -10.64 0.92 10.02
C VAL A 60 -10.06 -0.04 11.03
N ASP A 61 -10.66 -1.21 11.20
CA ASP A 61 -10.05 -2.22 12.07
C ASP A 61 -8.83 -2.92 11.41
N ASP A 62 -8.10 -3.74 12.17
CA ASP A 62 -6.88 -4.41 11.66
C ASP A 62 -7.19 -5.41 10.55
N GLN A 63 -8.39 -6.02 10.56
CA GLN A 63 -8.79 -6.95 9.52
C GLN A 63 -9.10 -6.19 8.23
N GLU A 64 -9.91 -5.14 8.29
CA GLU A 64 -10.20 -4.26 7.15
C GLU A 64 -8.92 -3.66 6.58
N LEU A 65 -7.96 -3.29 7.42
CA LEU A 65 -6.69 -2.70 7.00
C LEU A 65 -5.81 -3.66 6.16
N GLN A 66 -5.93 -4.97 6.39
CA GLN A 66 -5.20 -6.01 5.68
C GLN A 66 -5.98 -6.61 4.51
N ASP A 67 -7.31 -6.74 4.64
CA ASP A 67 -8.19 -7.42 3.69
C ASP A 67 -8.75 -6.46 2.64
N GLU A 68 -8.99 -5.19 2.95
CA GLU A 68 -9.62 -4.24 2.02
C GLU A 68 -8.59 -3.40 1.28
N PRO A 69 -8.62 -3.37 -0.07
CA PRO A 69 -7.77 -2.46 -0.82
C PRO A 69 -8.27 -1.02 -0.70
N LEU A 70 -7.34 -0.06 -0.63
CA LEU A 70 -7.69 1.34 -0.86
C LEU A 70 -7.99 1.53 -2.34
N GLN A 71 -9.22 1.93 -2.66
CA GLN A 71 -9.70 2.16 -4.01
C GLN A 71 -9.70 3.66 -4.31
N ILE A 72 -9.04 4.05 -5.41
CA ILE A 72 -9.04 5.42 -5.92
C ILE A 72 -9.63 5.38 -7.32
N ARG A 73 -10.85 5.89 -7.49
CA ARG A 73 -11.57 5.88 -8.77
C ARG A 73 -11.66 7.28 -9.34
N LEU A 74 -11.20 7.46 -10.56
CA LEU A 74 -11.33 8.72 -11.29
C LEU A 74 -12.63 8.68 -12.10
N MET A 75 -13.39 9.75 -11.99
CA MET A 75 -14.70 9.90 -12.60
C MET A 75 -14.75 11.19 -13.40
N ASP A 76 -15.44 11.17 -14.52
CA ASP A 76 -15.84 12.36 -15.28
C ASP A 76 -17.24 12.78 -14.84
N HIS A 77 -17.41 14.07 -14.54
CA HIS A 77 -18.65 14.61 -14.05
C HIS A 77 -19.51 15.15 -15.19
N ASP A 78 -20.66 14.51 -15.39
CA ASP A 78 -21.69 14.99 -16.30
C ASP A 78 -22.79 15.73 -15.55
N THR A 79 -23.22 16.87 -16.10
CA THR A 79 -24.30 17.66 -15.50
C THR A 79 -25.69 17.07 -15.80
N TYR A 80 -25.85 16.45 -16.97
CA TYR A 80 -27.16 16.01 -17.49
C TYR A 80 -27.27 14.48 -17.69
N SER A 81 -26.20 13.74 -17.45
CA SER A 81 -26.11 12.27 -17.56
C SER A 81 -25.46 11.67 -16.32
N ALA A 82 -25.38 10.33 -16.29
CA ALA A 82 -24.62 9.65 -15.25
C ALA A 82 -23.12 9.87 -15.47
N ASN A 83 -22.38 10.09 -14.37
CA ASN A 83 -20.93 10.26 -14.42
C ASN A 83 -20.22 9.02 -14.97
N ASP A 84 -19.25 9.24 -15.85
CA ASP A 84 -18.49 8.18 -16.50
C ASP A 84 -17.22 7.81 -15.73
N ALA A 85 -16.94 6.52 -15.61
CA ALA A 85 -15.70 6.05 -15.02
C ALA A 85 -14.53 6.23 -15.98
N ILE A 86 -13.51 6.98 -15.55
CA ILE A 86 -12.24 7.13 -16.28
C ILE A 86 -11.37 5.89 -16.05
N GLY A 87 -11.25 5.46 -14.79
CA GLY A 87 -10.53 4.28 -14.37
C GLY A 87 -10.33 4.22 -12.85
N LYS A 88 -9.58 3.24 -12.38
CA LYS A 88 -9.40 2.95 -10.95
C LYS A 88 -7.97 2.51 -10.65
N VAL A 89 -7.55 2.77 -9.41
CA VAL A 89 -6.31 2.28 -8.81
C VAL A 89 -6.68 1.52 -7.53
N TYR A 90 -6.06 0.36 -7.34
CA TYR A 90 -6.11 -0.41 -6.10
C TYR A 90 -4.75 -0.29 -5.42
N VAL A 91 -4.72 0.14 -4.17
CA VAL A 91 -3.51 0.28 -3.38
C VAL A 91 -3.57 -0.71 -2.22
N ASP A 92 -2.61 -1.62 -2.18
CA ASP A 92 -2.38 -2.51 -1.05
C ASP A 92 -1.70 -1.75 0.09
N LEU A 93 -2.32 -1.79 1.27
CA LEU A 93 -1.83 -1.11 2.46
C LEU A 93 -0.84 -1.96 3.27
N ASN A 94 -0.78 -3.28 3.05
CA ASN A 94 0.08 -4.19 3.81
C ASN A 94 1.56 -3.76 3.90
N PRO A 95 2.19 -3.23 2.83
CA PRO A 95 3.57 -2.73 2.91
C PRO A 95 3.77 -1.55 3.88
N LEU A 96 2.70 -0.85 4.25
CA LEU A 96 2.71 0.26 5.21
C LEU A 96 2.43 -0.20 6.64
N LEU A 97 2.16 -1.48 6.86
CA LEU A 97 1.80 -2.03 8.18
C LEU A 97 3.01 -2.52 8.97
N LEU A 98 4.22 -2.10 8.58
CA LEU A 98 5.45 -2.48 9.25
C LEU A 98 5.63 -1.67 10.55
N PRO A 99 6.12 -2.30 11.62
CA PRO A 99 6.48 -1.56 12.82
C PRO A 99 7.53 -0.50 12.48
N PRO A 100 7.49 0.67 13.14
CA PRO A 100 8.45 1.74 12.90
C PRO A 100 9.88 1.24 13.18
N PRO A 101 10.90 1.74 12.46
CA PRO A 101 12.28 1.40 12.75
C PRO A 101 12.61 1.73 14.20
N ILE A 102 13.17 0.77 14.94
CA ILE A 102 13.71 1.01 16.28
C ILE A 102 14.81 2.08 16.14
N PRO A 103 14.71 3.25 16.79
CA PRO A 103 15.73 4.27 16.68
C PRO A 103 17.05 3.74 17.26
N PRO A 104 18.21 4.22 16.75
CA PRO A 104 19.50 3.83 17.29
C PRO A 104 19.55 4.14 18.79
N GLN A 105 20.09 3.20 19.58
CA GLN A 105 20.10 3.21 21.06
C GLN A 105 20.72 4.46 21.71
N HIS A 106 21.26 5.40 20.94
CA HIS A 106 21.82 6.67 21.40
C HIS A 106 20.83 7.85 21.50
N SER A 107 19.61 7.75 20.96
CA SER A 107 18.59 8.75 21.23
C SER A 107 17.87 8.43 22.54
N GLN A 108 18.39 8.94 23.66
CA GLN A 108 17.76 8.92 25.00
C GLN A 108 16.49 9.79 25.09
N ARG A 109 15.59 9.71 24.10
CA ARG A 109 14.21 10.12 24.33
C ARG A 109 13.42 8.83 24.55
N PRO A 110 12.70 8.68 25.68
CA PRO A 110 11.67 7.65 25.77
C PRO A 110 10.79 7.84 24.53
N GLN A 111 10.74 6.83 23.66
CA GLN A 111 9.66 6.79 22.69
C GLN A 111 8.39 6.71 23.52
N ASP A 112 7.55 7.74 23.41
CA ASP A 112 6.23 7.71 23.99
C ASP A 112 5.51 6.48 23.40
N PRO A 113 5.10 5.48 24.20
CA PRO A 113 4.40 4.29 23.71
C PRO A 113 3.11 4.62 22.96
N SER A 114 2.67 5.87 23.02
CA SER A 114 1.51 6.41 22.32
C SER A 114 1.81 7.02 20.94
N GLN A 115 3.07 7.12 20.50
CA GLN A 115 3.36 7.60 19.14
C GLN A 115 3.14 6.50 18.10
N PRO A 116 2.12 6.59 17.24
CA PRO A 116 1.85 5.58 16.23
C PRO A 116 3.03 5.49 15.25
N GLY A 117 3.32 4.27 14.80
CA GLY A 117 4.21 4.08 13.66
C GLY A 117 3.52 4.64 12.42
N THR A 118 3.93 5.84 11.98
CA THR A 118 3.38 6.45 10.75
C THR A 118 4.21 5.99 9.56
N ALA A 119 3.62 5.14 8.71
CA ALA A 119 4.16 4.80 7.40
C ALA A 119 3.55 5.70 6.32
N VAL A 120 4.33 6.05 5.29
CA VAL A 120 3.90 6.93 4.21
C VAL A 120 4.33 6.37 2.85
N MET A 121 3.41 6.39 1.88
CA MET A 121 3.73 6.29 0.46
C MET A 121 3.22 7.51 -0.29
N SER A 122 3.95 7.90 -1.32
CA SER A 122 3.52 8.95 -2.24
C SER A 122 4.11 8.74 -3.62
N GLY A 123 3.37 9.11 -4.66
CA GLY A 123 3.83 9.03 -6.03
C GLY A 123 2.69 9.10 -7.03
N TRP A 124 3.07 9.02 -8.30
CA TRP A 124 2.16 8.84 -9.42
C TRP A 124 1.81 7.37 -9.59
N LEU A 125 0.52 7.06 -9.66
CA LEU A 125 0.00 5.73 -9.89
C LEU A 125 -0.78 5.71 -11.21
N PRO A 126 -0.53 4.73 -12.10
CA PRO A 126 -1.30 4.57 -13.32
C PRO A 126 -2.76 4.23 -13.02
N VAL A 127 -3.67 4.91 -13.69
CA VAL A 127 -5.12 4.71 -13.58
C VAL A 127 -5.55 3.70 -14.64
N TYR A 128 -6.16 2.60 -14.24
CA TYR A 128 -6.54 1.52 -15.16
C TYR A 128 -8.05 1.46 -15.38
N ASP A 129 -8.45 1.27 -16.62
CA ASP A 129 -9.79 0.89 -17.01
C ASP A 129 -9.81 -0.54 -17.56
N THR A 130 -10.83 -1.30 -17.20
CA THR A 130 -10.93 -2.72 -17.56
C THR A 130 -11.20 -2.93 -19.05
N MET A 131 -11.63 -1.91 -19.78
CA MET A 131 -11.91 -1.98 -21.21
C MET A 131 -10.83 -1.29 -22.06
N HIS A 132 -10.22 -0.23 -21.55
CA HIS A 132 -9.31 0.64 -22.32
C HIS A 132 -7.85 0.64 -21.84
N GLY A 133 -7.52 -0.09 -20.77
CA GLY A 133 -6.15 -0.13 -20.24
C GLY A 133 -5.80 1.13 -19.46
N ILE A 134 -4.58 1.66 -19.63
CA ILE A 134 -4.11 2.84 -18.88
C ILE A 134 -4.81 4.11 -19.37
N ARG A 135 -5.35 4.91 -18.44
CA ARG A 135 -6.15 6.12 -18.68
C ARG A 135 -5.60 7.34 -17.95
N GLY A 136 -4.27 7.48 -17.97
CA GLY A 136 -3.54 8.53 -17.29
C GLY A 136 -2.99 8.08 -15.94
N GLU A 137 -2.64 9.04 -15.10
CA GLU A 137 -2.04 8.80 -13.78
C GLU A 137 -2.63 9.73 -12.72
N VAL A 138 -2.62 9.29 -11.47
CA VAL A 138 -3.05 10.07 -10.29
C VAL A 138 -1.91 10.15 -9.28
N SER A 139 -1.64 11.35 -8.78
CA SER A 139 -0.64 11.61 -7.74
C SER A 139 -1.31 11.58 -6.38
N VAL A 140 -0.82 10.71 -5.49
CA VAL A 140 -1.42 10.48 -4.17
C VAL A 140 -0.39 10.54 -3.04
N VAL A 141 -0.90 10.79 -1.84
CA VAL A 141 -0.18 10.56 -0.59
C VAL A 141 -1.06 9.69 0.30
N VAL A 142 -0.55 8.55 0.74
CA VAL A 142 -1.23 7.66 1.68
C VAL A 142 -0.37 7.55 2.93
N LYS A 143 -0.97 7.78 4.09
CA LYS A 143 -0.35 7.59 5.40
C LYS A 143 -1.15 6.57 6.18
N VAL A 144 -0.46 5.67 6.87
CA VAL A 144 -1.08 4.75 7.82
C VAL A 144 -0.47 5.02 9.19
N ASP A 145 -1.32 5.40 10.13
CA ASP A 145 -0.98 5.51 11.54
C ASP A 145 -1.45 4.23 12.22
N LEU A 146 -0.49 3.35 12.53
CA LEU A 146 -0.74 2.14 13.31
C LEU A 146 -0.57 2.44 14.80
N PHE A 147 -1.61 2.16 15.58
CA PHE A 147 -1.55 2.22 17.02
C PHE A 147 -1.09 0.86 17.54
N SER A 148 0.06 0.84 18.22
CA SER A 148 0.57 -0.38 18.86
C SER A 148 -0.29 -0.75 20.06
N ASP A 149 -0.79 -1.98 20.10
CA ASP A 149 -1.26 -2.57 21.34
C ASP A 149 -0.90 -4.06 21.40
N PHE A 150 -0.78 -4.54 22.62
CA PHE A 150 -0.50 -5.90 23.04
C PHE A 150 -1.76 -6.79 22.95
N ASN A 151 -2.56 -6.63 21.88
CA ASN A 151 -3.78 -7.42 21.75
C ASN A 151 -3.43 -8.91 21.58
N LYS A 152 -3.76 -9.71 22.59
CA LYS A 152 -3.51 -11.17 22.63
C LYS A 152 -4.32 -11.97 21.60
N PHE A 153 -5.31 -11.35 20.96
CA PHE A 153 -6.19 -12.01 20.00
C PHE A 153 -5.61 -11.92 18.58
N ARG A 154 -5.11 -13.06 18.10
CA ARG A 154 -4.38 -13.31 16.83
C ARG A 154 -5.25 -13.15 15.57
N GLN A 155 -5.94 -12.04 15.37
CA GLN A 155 -6.70 -11.80 14.14
C GLN A 155 -5.95 -10.97 13.10
N SER A 156 -5.00 -10.14 13.57
CA SER A 156 -4.11 -9.36 12.73
C SER A 156 -2.76 -10.04 12.58
N SER A 157 -2.19 -9.94 11.38
CA SER A 157 -0.80 -10.28 11.09
C SER A 157 0.02 -9.08 10.64
N CYS A 158 -0.39 -7.87 11.06
CA CYS A 158 0.38 -6.64 10.86
C CYS A 158 1.84 -6.84 11.27
N GLY A 159 2.75 -6.32 10.45
CA GLY A 159 4.19 -6.46 10.64
C GLY A 159 4.81 -7.73 10.06
N VAL A 160 4.02 -8.73 9.64
CA VAL A 160 4.55 -9.86 8.87
C VAL A 160 4.86 -9.41 7.44
N GLN A 161 6.10 -9.61 7.02
CA GLN A 161 6.55 -9.20 5.68
C GLN A 161 6.42 -10.32 4.66
N PHE A 162 5.91 -10.02 3.48
CA PHE A 162 5.82 -10.98 2.37
C PHE A 162 6.82 -10.61 1.27
N PHE A 163 7.73 -11.54 0.99
CA PHE A 163 8.71 -11.40 -0.07
C PHE A 163 8.50 -12.48 -1.13
N PHE A 164 8.25 -12.04 -2.36
CA PHE A 164 8.12 -12.94 -3.52
C PHE A 164 9.48 -13.51 -3.97
N THR A 165 10.59 -12.90 -3.54
CA THR A 165 11.93 -13.43 -3.81
C THR A 165 12.19 -14.69 -2.96
N PRO A 166 12.76 -15.76 -3.54
CA PRO A 166 13.18 -16.94 -2.78
C PRO A 166 14.44 -16.69 -1.95
N GLU A 167 15.19 -15.63 -2.25
CA GLU A 167 16.40 -15.26 -1.53
C GLU A 167 16.10 -14.37 -0.33
N ILE A 168 17.04 -14.28 0.61
CA ILE A 168 16.93 -13.34 1.72
C ILE A 168 16.98 -11.91 1.17
N PRO A 169 15.95 -11.08 1.43
CA PRO A 169 15.91 -9.71 0.93
C PRO A 169 17.12 -8.89 1.35
N ALA A 170 17.58 -8.00 0.47
CA ALA A 170 18.69 -7.10 0.76
C ALA A 170 18.47 -6.33 2.08
N GLY A 171 19.55 -6.15 2.84
CA GLY A 171 19.50 -5.49 4.15
C GLY A 171 18.95 -6.34 5.30
N HIS A 172 18.68 -7.63 5.08
CA HIS A 172 18.28 -8.58 6.11
C HIS A 172 19.24 -9.76 6.22
N ARG A 173 19.24 -10.39 7.40
CA ARG A 173 19.76 -11.75 7.60
C ARG A 173 18.63 -12.65 8.09
N CYS A 174 18.64 -13.90 7.67
CA CYS A 174 17.76 -14.92 8.22
C CYS A 174 18.31 -15.41 9.56
N GLN A 175 17.56 -15.22 10.63
CA GLN A 175 17.89 -15.75 11.95
C GLN A 175 17.46 -17.21 12.09
N SER A 176 16.27 -17.56 11.60
CA SER A 176 15.73 -18.91 11.63
C SER A 176 14.72 -19.13 10.51
N VAL A 177 14.61 -20.38 10.06
CA VAL A 177 13.55 -20.85 9.17
C VAL A 177 12.61 -21.69 10.02
N ALA A 178 11.36 -21.23 10.14
CA ALA A 178 10.37 -21.89 10.99
C ALA A 178 9.68 -23.06 10.27
N GLY A 179 9.58 -23.00 8.93
CA GLY A 179 9.04 -24.08 8.11
C GLY A 179 8.27 -23.56 6.90
N PHE A 180 7.49 -24.44 6.27
CA PHE A 180 6.59 -24.06 5.19
C PHE A 180 5.26 -23.57 5.75
N VAL A 181 4.69 -22.56 5.10
CA VAL A 181 3.33 -22.08 5.35
C VAL A 181 2.56 -22.09 4.05
N GLU A 182 1.31 -22.52 4.13
CA GLU A 182 0.35 -22.47 3.03
C GLU A 182 -1.04 -22.12 3.55
N GLU A 183 -1.86 -21.55 2.68
CA GLU A 183 -3.28 -21.32 2.94
C GLU A 183 -4.06 -21.31 1.62
N LEU A 184 -5.36 -21.55 1.73
CA LEU A 184 -6.30 -21.33 0.64
C LEU A 184 -7.56 -20.60 1.11
N VAL A 185 -8.10 -19.76 0.23
CA VAL A 185 -9.37 -19.06 0.43
C VAL A 185 -10.23 -19.28 -0.82
N VAL A 186 -11.53 -19.47 -0.62
CA VAL A 186 -12.50 -19.67 -1.70
C VAL A 186 -13.60 -18.63 -1.58
N ASN A 187 -14.05 -18.10 -2.71
CA ASN A 187 -15.20 -17.21 -2.77
C ASN A 187 -15.93 -17.36 -4.10
N ASP A 188 -17.19 -16.96 -4.15
CA ASP A 188 -17.97 -16.99 -5.37
C ASP A 188 -17.38 -16.03 -6.41
N ASP A 189 -17.35 -16.43 -7.68
CA ASP A 189 -16.99 -15.53 -8.76
C ASP A 189 -18.17 -14.61 -9.09
N PRO A 190 -18.00 -13.28 -9.02
CA PRO A 190 -19.04 -12.33 -9.38
C PRO A 190 -19.62 -12.58 -10.77
N GLU A 191 -18.85 -13.02 -11.77
CA GLU A 191 -19.36 -13.21 -13.15
C GLU A 191 -20.47 -14.27 -13.25
N TYR A 192 -20.51 -15.24 -12.32
CA TYR A 192 -21.49 -16.33 -12.34
C TYR A 192 -22.71 -16.07 -11.45
N GLN A 193 -22.80 -14.90 -10.80
CA GLN A 193 -23.98 -14.54 -10.01
C GLN A 193 -25.14 -14.07 -10.89
N TRP A 194 -26.38 -14.37 -10.48
CA TRP A 194 -27.59 -14.05 -11.26
C TRP A 194 -27.72 -12.56 -11.62
N ILE A 195 -27.18 -11.68 -10.77
CA ILE A 195 -27.21 -10.23 -10.95
C ILE A 195 -26.32 -9.76 -12.11
N ASP A 196 -25.36 -10.59 -12.53
CA ASP A 196 -24.42 -10.30 -13.62
C ASP A 196 -25.05 -10.49 -15.02
N LYS A 197 -26.23 -11.13 -15.13
CA LYS A 197 -27.02 -11.11 -16.38
C LYS A 197 -27.46 -9.70 -16.79
N ILE A 198 -27.38 -8.72 -15.88
CA ILE A 198 -27.84 -7.33 -16.07
C ILE A 198 -26.65 -6.35 -15.96
N ARG A 199 -25.47 -6.80 -15.51
CA ARG A 199 -24.29 -5.93 -15.36
C ARG A 199 -23.58 -5.71 -16.70
N THR A 200 -22.96 -4.54 -16.82
CA THR A 200 -22.07 -4.28 -17.95
C THR A 200 -20.77 -5.08 -17.81
N PRO A 201 -20.10 -5.47 -18.91
CA PRO A 201 -18.81 -6.16 -18.85
C PRO A 201 -17.77 -5.43 -17.98
N ARG A 202 -17.74 -4.09 -18.08
CA ARG A 202 -16.89 -3.25 -17.24
C ARG A 202 -17.17 -3.45 -15.74
N ALA A 203 -18.44 -3.40 -15.34
CA ALA A 203 -18.83 -3.55 -13.94
C ALA A 203 -18.49 -4.94 -13.39
N SER A 204 -18.69 -6.00 -14.19
CA SER A 204 -18.32 -7.36 -13.81
C SER A 204 -16.80 -7.52 -13.65
N ASN A 205 -16.02 -6.99 -14.60
CA ASN A 205 -14.55 -6.97 -14.52
C ASN A 205 -14.05 -6.20 -13.29
N GLU A 206 -14.62 -5.02 -13.00
CA GLU A 206 -14.27 -4.25 -11.80
C GLU A 206 -14.63 -4.99 -10.51
N ALA A 207 -15.76 -5.69 -10.48
CA ALA A 207 -16.17 -6.50 -9.32
C ALA A 207 -15.16 -7.62 -9.06
N ARG A 208 -14.74 -8.32 -10.10
CA ARG A 208 -13.72 -9.37 -10.00
C ARG A 208 -12.35 -8.85 -9.57
N GLN A 209 -11.86 -7.74 -10.15
CA GLN A 209 -10.59 -7.13 -9.73
C GLN A 209 -10.59 -6.72 -8.25
N THR A 210 -11.73 -6.17 -7.80
CA THR A 210 -11.94 -5.85 -6.38
C THR A 210 -11.90 -7.12 -5.53
N LEU A 211 -12.56 -8.20 -5.95
CA LEU A 211 -12.55 -9.46 -5.23
C LEU A 211 -11.15 -10.08 -5.17
N PHE A 212 -10.40 -10.10 -6.27
CA PHE A 212 -9.02 -10.61 -6.27
C PHE A 212 -8.13 -9.88 -5.27
N SER A 213 -8.27 -8.55 -5.19
CA SER A 213 -7.52 -7.74 -4.23
C SER A 213 -7.88 -8.11 -2.78
N LYS A 214 -9.18 -8.30 -2.50
CA LYS A 214 -9.68 -8.72 -1.18
C LYS A 214 -9.18 -10.11 -0.78
N LEU A 215 -9.30 -11.07 -1.68
CA LEU A 215 -8.85 -12.45 -1.42
C LEU A 215 -7.33 -12.52 -1.25
N SER A 216 -6.58 -11.68 -1.97
CA SER A 216 -5.13 -11.57 -1.76
C SER A 216 -4.80 -11.07 -0.35
N GLY A 217 -5.45 -10.00 0.10
CA GLY A 217 -5.28 -9.46 1.46
C GLY A 217 -5.64 -10.49 2.54
N GLU A 218 -6.81 -11.12 2.42
CA GLU A 218 -7.27 -12.15 3.34
C GLU A 218 -6.31 -13.35 3.42
N LEU A 219 -5.86 -13.84 2.26
CA LEU A 219 -4.92 -14.96 2.17
C LEU A 219 -3.58 -14.62 2.84
N GLN A 220 -3.02 -13.45 2.53
CA GLN A 220 -1.79 -12.98 3.18
C GLN A 220 -1.99 -12.82 4.69
N ARG A 221 -3.13 -12.26 5.13
CA ARG A 221 -3.42 -12.12 6.55
C ARG A 221 -3.41 -13.47 7.27
N ARG A 222 -4.15 -14.46 6.74
CA ARG A 222 -4.24 -15.83 7.29
C ARG A 222 -2.88 -16.54 7.31
N ILE A 223 -2.08 -16.44 6.25
CA ILE A 223 -0.71 -16.97 6.24
C ILE A 223 0.15 -16.27 7.29
N GLY A 224 0.05 -14.94 7.38
CA GLY A 224 0.80 -14.16 8.36
C GLY A 224 0.48 -14.57 9.79
N LEU A 225 -0.77 -14.91 10.10
CA LEU A 225 -1.14 -15.47 11.39
C LEU A 225 -0.39 -16.78 11.67
N LYS A 226 -0.37 -17.73 10.72
CA LYS A 226 0.41 -18.98 10.85
C LYS A 226 1.90 -18.71 11.06
N VAL A 227 2.47 -17.72 10.37
CA VAL A 227 3.87 -17.31 10.53
C VAL A 227 4.15 -16.84 11.95
N LEU A 228 3.27 -16.01 12.53
CA LEU A 228 3.39 -15.54 13.91
C LEU A 228 3.28 -16.70 14.91
N GLU A 229 2.40 -17.67 14.67
CA GLU A 229 2.28 -18.88 15.50
C GLU A 229 3.55 -19.72 15.51
N LEU A 230 4.27 -19.73 14.39
CA LEU A 230 5.56 -20.39 14.24
C LEU A 230 6.74 -19.56 14.78
N GLY A 231 6.50 -18.35 15.31
CA GLY A 231 7.54 -17.44 15.80
C GLY A 231 8.33 -16.72 14.70
N GLY A 232 7.83 -16.75 13.46
CA GLY A 232 8.38 -16.00 12.33
C GLY A 232 7.87 -14.56 12.28
N ASN A 233 8.48 -13.76 11.41
CA ASN A 233 8.05 -12.38 11.11
C ASN A 233 8.01 -12.06 9.61
N ALA A 234 8.31 -13.04 8.76
CA ALA A 234 8.26 -12.87 7.32
C ALA A 234 7.99 -14.21 6.60
N VAL A 235 7.53 -14.09 5.36
CA VAL A 235 7.45 -15.16 4.37
C VAL A 235 8.40 -14.82 3.23
N ILE A 236 9.32 -15.74 2.91
CA ILE A 236 10.16 -15.66 1.71
C ILE A 236 9.70 -16.67 0.66
N GLY A 237 10.00 -16.38 -0.60
CA GLY A 237 9.55 -17.17 -1.73
C GLY A 237 8.03 -17.27 -1.82
N TYR A 238 7.32 -16.24 -1.34
CA TYR A 238 5.86 -16.21 -1.37
C TYR A 238 5.36 -16.31 -2.80
N ARG A 239 4.45 -17.25 -3.05
CA ARG A 239 3.76 -17.41 -4.33
C ARG A 239 2.28 -17.45 -4.08
N GLN A 240 1.53 -16.79 -4.96
CA GLN A 240 0.08 -16.71 -4.94
C GLN A 240 -0.47 -17.14 -6.29
N TYR A 241 -1.51 -17.96 -6.26
CA TYR A 241 -2.17 -18.50 -7.45
C TYR A 241 -3.68 -18.27 -7.32
N PHE A 242 -4.29 -17.82 -8.41
CA PHE A 242 -5.73 -17.71 -8.56
C PHE A 242 -6.19 -18.76 -9.56
N ASP A 243 -7.08 -19.65 -9.13
CA ASP A 243 -7.71 -20.65 -9.96
C ASP A 243 -9.19 -20.26 -10.15
N LEU A 244 -9.60 -20.09 -11.41
CA LEU A 244 -10.98 -19.77 -11.79
C LEU A 244 -11.68 -21.06 -12.17
N GLU A 245 -12.58 -21.54 -11.31
CA GLU A 245 -13.19 -22.85 -11.45
C GLU A 245 -14.64 -22.79 -11.99
N GLY A 246 -15.04 -21.64 -12.54
CA GLY A 246 -16.36 -21.44 -13.13
C GLY A 246 -17.44 -21.31 -12.06
N GLU A 247 -18.46 -22.16 -12.11
CA GLU A 247 -19.61 -22.11 -11.18
C GLU A 247 -19.22 -22.43 -9.73
N THR A 248 -18.07 -23.07 -9.49
CA THR A 248 -17.57 -23.32 -8.13
C THR A 248 -16.83 -22.12 -7.52
N GLY A 249 -16.60 -21.07 -8.32
CA GLY A 249 -16.05 -19.80 -7.87
C GLY A 249 -14.55 -19.64 -8.11
N ILE A 250 -13.92 -18.87 -7.23
CA ILE A 250 -12.51 -18.47 -7.28
C ILE A 250 -11.80 -19.08 -6.09
N VAL A 251 -10.76 -19.85 -6.36
CA VAL A 251 -9.86 -20.40 -5.35
C VAL A 251 -8.55 -19.64 -5.39
N VAL A 252 -8.08 -19.17 -4.23
CA VAL A 252 -6.79 -18.48 -4.10
C VAL A 252 -5.90 -19.25 -3.15
N ARG A 253 -4.71 -19.62 -3.63
CA ARG A 253 -3.73 -20.42 -2.88
C ARG A 253 -2.46 -19.63 -2.69
N GLY A 254 -1.91 -19.70 -1.49
CA GLY A 254 -0.66 -19.01 -1.15
C GLY A 254 0.27 -19.94 -0.42
N LEU A 255 1.56 -19.88 -0.74
CA LEU A 255 2.58 -20.69 -0.08
C LEU A 255 3.94 -19.98 -0.02
N GLY A 256 4.75 -20.35 0.96
CA GLY A 256 6.11 -19.84 1.12
C GLY A 256 6.81 -20.44 2.33
N SER A 257 7.98 -19.89 2.67
CA SER A 257 8.73 -20.31 3.85
C SER A 257 8.63 -19.24 4.94
N ALA A 258 8.10 -19.63 6.10
CA ALA A 258 8.08 -18.80 7.29
C ALA A 258 9.50 -18.67 7.86
N VAL A 259 9.94 -17.44 8.06
CA VAL A 259 11.29 -17.12 8.56
C VAL A 259 11.23 -16.01 9.60
N THR A 260 12.29 -15.93 10.40
CA THR A 260 12.57 -14.78 11.24
C THR A 260 13.72 -14.00 10.61
N LEU A 261 13.44 -12.80 10.10
CA LEU A 261 14.42 -11.89 9.55
C LEU A 261 14.83 -10.84 10.58
N VAL A 262 16.12 -10.51 10.56
CA VAL A 262 16.70 -9.42 11.35
C VAL A 262 17.35 -8.43 10.38
N ARG A 263 17.08 -7.14 10.56
CA ARG A 263 17.67 -6.09 9.73
C ARG A 263 19.16 -5.96 10.02
N LEU A 264 19.98 -5.82 8.99
CA LEU A 264 21.41 -5.56 9.11
C LEU A 264 21.61 -4.08 9.48
N HIS A 265 22.23 -3.82 10.62
CA HIS A 265 22.73 -2.48 10.95
C HIS A 265 24.06 -2.29 10.23
N PHE A 266 24.10 -1.42 9.23
CA PHE A 266 25.37 -0.88 8.77
C PHE A 266 25.80 0.17 9.79
N GLU A 267 26.73 -0.20 10.67
CA GLU A 267 27.54 0.83 11.33
C GLU A 267 28.33 1.51 10.23
N SER A 268 28.00 2.77 9.94
CA SER A 268 28.89 3.65 9.20
C SER A 268 30.13 3.86 10.07
N THR A 269 31.13 3.00 9.97
CA THR A 269 32.49 3.32 10.41
C THR A 269 32.97 4.45 9.50
N LEU A 270 32.68 5.69 9.90
CA LEU A 270 33.44 6.84 9.43
C LEU A 270 34.91 6.53 9.74
N PRO A 271 35.83 6.59 8.77
CA PRO A 271 37.25 6.44 9.08
C PRO A 271 37.63 7.53 10.10
N PRO A 272 38.50 7.22 11.08
CA PRO A 272 38.95 8.22 12.04
C PRO A 272 39.53 9.40 11.26
N SER A 273 39.00 10.59 11.54
CA SER A 273 39.51 11.85 11.00
C SER A 273 40.99 11.93 11.31
N THR A 274 41.81 11.84 10.26
CA THR A 274 43.24 12.08 10.37
C THR A 274 43.45 13.55 10.70
N HIS A 275 44.23 13.76 11.75
CA HIS A 275 44.65 15.03 12.31
C HIS A 275 44.82 16.16 11.29
N SER A 276 44.19 17.31 11.57
CA SER A 276 44.58 18.59 10.99
C SER A 276 45.99 18.97 11.48
N PRO A 277 46.91 19.39 10.58
CA PRO A 277 48.20 19.91 11.01
C PRO A 277 48.00 21.31 11.60
N SER A 278 48.65 21.55 12.74
CA SER A 278 48.70 22.85 13.44
C SER A 278 49.33 23.93 12.55
N PRO A 279 48.87 25.19 12.61
CA PRO A 279 49.48 26.26 11.83
C PRO A 279 50.87 26.62 12.37
N LEU A 280 51.84 26.66 11.45
CA LEU A 280 53.21 27.13 11.66
C LEU A 280 53.20 28.57 12.21
N ARG A 281 53.99 28.80 13.27
CA ARG A 281 54.32 30.14 13.77
C ARG A 281 55.23 30.84 12.77
N GLU A 282 54.79 31.96 12.22
CA GLU A 282 55.68 32.90 11.52
C GLU A 282 56.63 33.54 12.53
N ILE A 283 57.93 33.38 12.29
CA ILE A 283 59.01 34.11 12.94
C ILE A 283 59.39 35.24 11.97
N THR A 284 59.02 36.48 12.27
CA THR A 284 59.55 37.65 11.58
C THR A 284 60.65 38.26 12.44
N ALA A 285 61.90 38.01 12.02
CA ALA A 285 63.09 38.65 12.58
C ALA A 285 63.23 40.08 12.02
N GLN A 286 63.54 41.03 12.89
CA GLN A 286 64.03 42.37 12.56
C GLN A 286 65.50 42.30 12.10
N ARG A 287 65.84 43.08 11.05
CA ARG A 287 67.14 43.67 10.66
C ARG A 287 67.05 44.00 9.15
N GLU A 288 67.35 45.18 8.62
CA GLU A 288 68.04 46.42 9.03
C GLU A 288 67.33 47.63 8.42
#